data_AF-A0A918CP24-F1
#
_entry.id   AF-A0A918CP24-F1
#
_cell.length_a   1.000
_cell.length_b   1.000
_cell.length_c   1.000
_cell.angle_alpha   90.00
_cell.angle_beta   90.00
_cell.angle_gamma   90.00
#
_symmetry.space_group_name_H-M   'P 1'
#
loop_
_entity.id
_entity.type
_entity.pdbx_description
1 polymer ?
#
loop_
_entity_poly.entity_id
_entity_poly.type
_entity_poly.pdbx_seq_one_letter_code
_entity_poly.pdbx_strand_id
1 'polypeptide(L)'
;MPLPSAYDVALAAERRAAARLLLAHPLVTSTGPHSDTFPLIRRHADWLAQRFQQVFGYRLLVEASYARLFKAGLGPGSGHRLQRPSTGTPFTPRTYAYLALALSVLVTAPEQLLLMPSAMTFKSGGSPTRISVR
;
A
#
# COMPACT_ATOMS: atom_id res chain seq x y z
N MET A 1 -0.46 -44.99 -19.46
CA MET A 1 -0.61 -43.65 -18.86
C MET A 1 -0.46 -43.83 -17.35
N PRO A 2 0.70 -43.51 -16.75
CA PRO A 2 0.91 -43.77 -15.33
C PRO A 2 0.05 -42.82 -14.51
N LEU A 3 -0.70 -43.36 -13.55
CA LEU A 3 -1.45 -42.54 -12.60
C LEU A 3 -0.45 -41.68 -11.82
N PRO A 4 -0.73 -40.39 -11.60
CA PRO A 4 0.13 -39.55 -10.78
C PRO A 4 0.26 -40.20 -9.40
N SER A 5 1.49 -40.36 -8.93
CA SER A 5 1.73 -40.91 -7.59
C SER A 5 1.07 -40.00 -6.55
N ALA A 6 0.58 -40.55 -5.44
CA ALA A 6 0.04 -39.76 -4.34
C ALA A 6 1.05 -38.68 -3.87
N TYR A 7 2.34 -38.97 -4.00
CA TYR A 7 3.43 -38.03 -3.75
C TYR A 7 3.41 -36.83 -4.70
N ASP A 8 3.18 -37.05 -6.00
CA ASP A 8 3.14 -35.98 -7.00
C ASP A 8 1.94 -35.04 -6.78
N VAL A 9 0.81 -35.61 -6.34
CA VAL A 9 -0.39 -34.85 -6.00
C VAL A 9 -0.14 -33.96 -4.78
N ALA A 10 0.47 -34.51 -3.72
CA ALA A 10 0.81 -33.76 -2.52
C ALA A 10 1.81 -32.63 -2.81
N LEU A 11 2.86 -32.91 -3.60
CA LEU A 11 3.85 -31.92 -4.01
C LEU A 11 3.22 -30.77 -4.83
N ALA A 12 2.30 -31.11 -5.73
CA ALA A 12 1.59 -30.11 -6.51
C ALA A 12 0.61 -29.28 -5.66
N ALA A 13 0.05 -29.86 -4.59
CA ALA A 13 -0.79 -29.13 -3.64
C ALA A 13 0.04 -28.13 -2.81
N GLU A 14 1.20 -28.54 -2.27
CA GLU A 14 2.12 -27.66 -1.55
C GLU A 14 2.53 -26.45 -2.40
N ARG A 15 2.97 -26.69 -3.64
CA ARG A 15 3.36 -25.64 -4.59
C ARG A 15 2.23 -24.66 -4.89
N ARG A 16 1.01 -25.15 -5.06
CA ARG A 16 -0.17 -24.30 -5.28
C ARG A 16 -0.51 -23.45 -4.06
N ALA A 17 -0.41 -24.03 -2.85
CA ALA A 17 -0.64 -23.29 -1.61
C ALA A 17 0.37 -22.16 -1.44
N ALA A 18 1.66 -22.44 -1.65
CA ALA A 18 2.73 -21.44 -1.62
C ALA A 18 2.49 -20.31 -2.63
N ALA A 19 2.12 -20.68 -3.86
CA ALA A 19 1.90 -19.71 -4.93
C ALA A 19 0.70 -18.80 -4.65
N ARG A 20 -0.41 -19.35 -4.15
CA ARG A 20 -1.60 -18.58 -3.78
C ARG A 20 -1.30 -17.57 -2.67
N LEU A 21 -0.53 -17.99 -1.66
CA LEU A 21 -0.14 -17.10 -0.58
C LEU A 21 0.72 -15.95 -1.13
N LEU A 22 1.75 -16.22 -1.92
CA LEU A 22 2.60 -15.16 -2.51
C LEU A 22 1.83 -14.19 -3.42
N LEU A 23 0.78 -14.66 -4.10
CA LEU A 23 -0.08 -13.80 -4.91
C LEU A 23 -0.99 -12.91 -4.06
N ALA A 24 -1.51 -13.42 -2.95
CA ALA A 24 -2.33 -12.66 -1.99
C ALA A 24 -1.49 -11.67 -1.17
N HIS A 25 -0.32 -12.11 -0.70
CA HIS A 25 0.61 -11.35 0.12
C HIS A 25 1.99 -11.29 -0.58
N PRO A 26 2.27 -10.19 -1.30
CA PRO A 26 3.52 -10.05 -2.06
C PRO A 26 4.78 -9.99 -1.18
N LEU A 27 4.63 -9.80 0.13
CA LEU A 27 5.73 -9.82 1.09
C LEU A 27 5.36 -10.77 2.23
N VAL A 28 6.15 -11.83 2.39
CA VAL A 28 6.03 -12.80 3.47
C VAL A 28 7.33 -12.76 4.28
N THR A 29 7.23 -12.60 5.59
CA THR A 29 8.38 -12.55 6.49
C THR A 29 8.39 -13.75 7.43
N SER A 30 9.58 -14.13 7.88
CA SER A 30 9.80 -15.22 8.85
C SER A 30 9.17 -14.97 10.22
N THR A 31 8.92 -13.70 10.58
CA THR A 31 8.35 -13.28 11.87
C THR A 31 6.93 -12.71 11.74
N GLY A 32 6.36 -12.72 10.53
CA GLY A 32 5.06 -12.11 10.25
C GLY A 32 3.88 -13.07 10.44
N PRO A 33 2.66 -12.61 10.14
CA PRO A 33 1.43 -13.41 10.26
C PRO A 33 1.38 -14.66 9.36
N HIS A 34 2.36 -14.82 8.45
CA HIS A 34 2.46 -15.93 7.51
C HIS A 34 3.77 -16.72 7.69
N SER A 35 4.39 -16.66 8.88
CA SER A 35 5.64 -17.34 9.22
C SER A 35 5.59 -18.85 8.96
N ASP A 36 4.44 -19.48 9.20
CA ASP A 36 4.29 -20.93 9.16
C ASP A 36 4.44 -21.50 7.73
N THR A 37 4.10 -20.69 6.73
CA THR A 37 4.19 -21.05 5.32
C THR A 37 5.54 -20.64 4.70
N PHE A 38 6.32 -19.80 5.38
CA PHE A 38 7.61 -19.33 4.90
C PHE A 38 8.62 -20.46 4.61
N PRO A 39 8.77 -21.51 5.44
CA PRO A 39 9.61 -22.66 5.14
C PRO A 39 9.18 -23.39 3.86
N LEU A 40 7.87 -23.48 3.61
CA LEU A 40 7.31 -24.13 2.43
C LEU A 40 7.64 -23.34 1.15
N ILE A 41 7.57 -22.01 1.22
CA ILE A 41 8.01 -21.11 0.14
C ILE A 41 9.51 -21.29 -0.13
N ARG A 42 10.34 -21.35 0.91
CA ARG A 42 11.79 -21.58 0.78
C ARG A 42 12.11 -22.93 0.15
N ARG A 43 11.40 -23.99 0.56
CA ARG A 43 11.59 -25.35 0.02
C ARG A 43 11.33 -25.43 -1.49
N HIS A 44 10.36 -24.66 -1.99
CA HIS A 44 9.97 -24.66 -3.41
C HIS A 44 10.39 -23.37 -4.14
N ALA A 45 11.37 -22.63 -3.62
CA ALA A 45 11.72 -21.30 -4.10
C ALA A 45 12.13 -21.28 -5.58
N ASP A 46 13.01 -22.19 -6.00
CA ASP A 46 13.51 -22.24 -7.38
C ASP A 46 12.38 -22.53 -8.38
N TRP A 47 11.55 -23.51 -8.04
CA TRP A 47 10.38 -23.86 -8.86
C TRP A 47 9.40 -22.68 -8.92
N LEU A 48 9.09 -22.05 -7.78
CA LEU A 48 8.18 -20.90 -7.73
C LEU A 48 8.74 -19.72 -8.54
N ALA A 49 10.01 -19.38 -8.39
CA ALA A 49 10.66 -18.30 -9.12
C ALA A 49 10.57 -18.49 -10.63
N GLN A 50 10.91 -19.69 -11.12
CA GLN A 50 10.80 -20.03 -12.54
C GLN A 50 9.35 -19.95 -13.02
N ARG A 51 8.39 -20.48 -12.25
CA ARG A 51 6.98 -20.48 -12.63
C ARG A 51 6.38 -19.07 -12.64
N PHE A 52 6.72 -18.22 -11.67
CA PHE A 52 6.27 -16.83 -11.63
C PHE A 52 6.83 -16.02 -12.79
N GLN A 53 8.10 -16.23 -13.12
CA GLN A 53 8.73 -15.58 -14.26
C GLN A 53 8.10 -16.04 -15.59
N GLN A 54 7.87 -17.34 -15.77
CA GLN A 54 7.32 -17.88 -17.02
C GLN A 54 5.85 -17.52 -17.25
N VAL A 55 5.02 -17.56 -16.20
CA VAL A 55 3.56 -17.40 -16.35
C VAL A 55 3.13 -15.94 -16.21
N PHE A 56 3.75 -15.20 -15.30
CA PHE A 56 3.33 -13.84 -14.94
C PHE A 56 4.38 -12.76 -15.25
N GLY A 57 5.61 -13.14 -15.60
CA GLY A 57 6.72 -12.19 -15.70
C GLY A 57 7.10 -11.57 -14.36
N TYR A 58 6.73 -12.19 -13.24
CA TYR A 58 6.99 -11.67 -11.90
C TYR A 58 8.32 -12.19 -11.38
N ARG A 59 9.07 -11.33 -10.69
CA ARG A 59 10.34 -11.72 -10.06
C ARG A 59 10.09 -12.10 -8.61
N LEU A 60 10.50 -13.31 -8.22
CA LEU A 60 10.49 -13.74 -6.83
C LEU A 60 11.90 -13.57 -6.24
N LEU A 61 11.99 -12.94 -5.08
CA LEU A 61 13.21 -12.83 -4.30
C LEU A 61 12.97 -13.51 -2.96
N VAL A 62 13.75 -14.55 -2.67
CA VAL A 62 13.66 -15.31 -1.42
C VAL A 62 14.97 -15.17 -0.69
N GLU A 63 14.92 -14.61 0.51
CA GLU A 63 16.03 -14.42 1.42
C GLU A 63 15.85 -15.28 2.67
N ALA A 64 16.85 -15.27 3.55
CA ALA A 64 16.79 -16.04 4.81
C ALA A 64 15.60 -15.64 5.70
N SER A 65 15.24 -14.35 5.71
CA SER A 65 14.25 -13.79 6.63
C SER A 65 12.92 -13.38 5.97
N TYR A 66 12.87 -13.31 4.64
CA TYR A 66 11.68 -12.86 3.91
C TYR A 66 11.63 -13.38 2.47
N ALA A 67 10.44 -13.47 1.92
CA ALA A 67 10.16 -13.75 0.52
C ALA A 67 9.31 -12.61 -0.05
N ARG A 68 9.77 -12.02 -1.15
CA ARG A 68 9.11 -10.90 -1.82
C ARG A 68 8.83 -11.23 -3.27
N LEU A 69 7.56 -11.19 -3.64
CA LEU A 69 7.11 -11.27 -5.02
C LEU A 69 7.00 -9.85 -5.59
N PHE A 70 7.89 -9.53 -6.51
CA PHE A 70 7.80 -8.34 -7.34
C PHE A 70 6.81 -8.62 -8.47
N LYS A 71 5.56 -8.20 -8.24
CA LYS A 71 4.60 -8.07 -9.32
C LYS A 71 5.15 -7.05 -10.31
N ALA A 72 5.17 -7.40 -11.59
CA ALA A 72 5.52 -6.44 -12.63
C ALA A 72 4.65 -5.19 -12.41
N GLY A 73 5.25 -4.00 -12.43
CA GLY A 73 4.50 -2.75 -12.37
C GLY A 73 3.50 -2.67 -13.54
N LEU A 74 2.74 -1.57 -13.64
CA LEU A 74 1.74 -1.36 -14.71
C LEU A 74 2.36 -1.21 -16.13
N GLY A 75 3.55 -1.78 -16.39
CA GLY A 75 4.32 -1.67 -17.63
C GLY A 75 5.49 -0.69 -17.54
N PRO A 76 6.29 -0.56 -18.62
CA PRO A 76 7.28 0.49 -18.76
C PRO A 76 6.63 1.86 -18.56
N GLY A 77 7.19 2.69 -17.66
CA GLY A 77 6.64 4.00 -17.32
C GLY A 77 5.69 4.03 -16.12
N SER A 78 5.18 2.89 -15.65
CA SER A 78 4.21 2.81 -14.54
C SER A 78 4.65 3.41 -13.20
N GLY A 79 5.96 3.57 -12.99
CA GLY A 79 6.51 4.42 -11.93
C GLY A 79 6.50 5.89 -12.34
N HIS A 80 5.34 6.46 -12.65
CA HIS A 80 5.27 7.89 -12.94
C HIS A 80 5.46 8.66 -11.63
N ARG A 81 6.50 9.51 -11.59
CA ARG A 81 6.63 10.50 -10.51
C ARG A 81 5.35 11.33 -10.47
N LEU A 82 4.82 11.56 -9.27
CA LEU A 82 3.74 12.52 -9.08
C LEU A 82 4.12 13.82 -9.79
N GLN A 83 3.20 14.36 -10.59
CA GLN A 83 3.40 15.62 -11.28
C GLN A 83 2.60 16.70 -10.58
N ARG A 84 3.15 17.91 -10.53
CA ARG A 84 2.42 19.07 -10.01
C ARG A 84 1.27 19.40 -10.99
N PRO A 85 -0.01 19.41 -10.57
CA PRO A 85 -1.13 19.66 -11.48
C PRO A 85 -1.04 21.01 -12.22
N SER A 86 -0.46 22.04 -11.58
CA SER A 86 -0.34 23.38 -12.14
C SER A 86 0.78 23.55 -13.17
N THR A 87 1.79 22.69 -13.16
CA THR A 87 3.06 22.95 -13.88
C THR A 87 3.58 21.71 -14.63
N GLY A 88 3.00 20.53 -14.40
CA GLY A 88 3.44 19.26 -15.01
C GLY A 88 4.82 18.77 -14.53
N THR A 89 5.51 19.53 -13.67
CA THR A 89 6.84 19.18 -13.20
C THR A 89 6.78 17.96 -12.27
N PRO A 90 7.66 16.95 -12.44
CA PRO A 90 7.70 15.81 -11.55
C PRO A 90 8.17 16.21 -10.15
N PHE A 91 7.64 15.54 -9.13
CA PHE A 91 8.04 15.73 -7.74
C PHE A 91 9.50 15.34 -7.55
N THR A 92 10.25 16.19 -6.84
CA THR A 92 11.63 15.91 -6.43
C THR A 92 11.63 15.12 -5.10
N PRO A 93 12.74 14.46 -4.72
CA PRO A 93 12.84 13.78 -3.43
C PRO A 93 12.48 14.67 -2.23
N ARG A 94 12.88 15.96 -2.25
CA ARG A 94 12.48 16.93 -1.21
C ARG A 94 10.97 17.17 -1.18
N THR A 95 10.32 17.23 -2.33
CA THR A 95 8.86 17.42 -2.41
C THR A 95 8.11 16.23 -1.80
N TYR A 96 8.61 15.00 -2.02
CA TYR A 96 8.08 13.82 -1.33
C TYR A 96 8.28 13.86 0.18
N ALA A 97 9.44 14.35 0.66
CA ALA A 97 9.70 14.51 2.09
C ALA A 97 8.72 15.50 2.76
N TYR A 98 8.51 16.67 2.14
CA TYR A 98 7.52 17.63 2.64
C TYR A 98 6.10 17.09 2.61
N LEU A 99 5.72 16.34 1.58
CA LEU A 99 4.42 15.68 1.50
C LEU A 99 4.25 14.65 2.62
N ALA A 100 5.26 13.81 2.87
CA ALA A 100 5.22 12.84 3.96
C ALA A 100 5.09 13.52 5.33
N LEU A 101 5.80 14.63 5.56
CA LEU A 101 5.68 15.43 6.78
C LEU A 101 4.28 16.04 6.92
N ALA A 102 3.72 16.61 5.86
CA ALA A 102 2.38 17.18 5.88
C ALA A 102 1.31 16.12 6.20
N LEU A 103 1.43 14.92 5.61
CA LEU A 103 0.55 13.80 5.91
C LEU A 103 0.70 13.30 7.35
N SER A 104 1.93 13.26 7.87
CA SER A 104 2.19 12.88 9.27
C SER A 104 1.48 13.83 10.25
N VAL A 105 1.49 15.13 9.97
CA VAL A 105 0.75 16.12 10.78
C VAL A 105 -0.76 15.87 10.69
N LEU A 106 -1.27 15.58 9.49
CA LEU A 106 -2.69 15.31 9.27
C LEU A 106 -3.19 14.07 10.05
N VAL A 107 -2.38 13.01 10.10
CA VAL A 107 -2.68 11.78 10.84
C VAL A 107 -2.58 11.98 12.36
N THR A 108 -1.74 12.91 12.80
CA THR A 108 -1.52 13.21 14.23
C THR A 108 -2.47 14.29 14.75
N ALA A 109 -3.15 15.02 13.85
CA ALA A 109 -4.11 16.04 14.22
C ALA A 109 -5.44 15.42 14.70
N PRO A 110 -6.10 15.97 15.74
CA PRO A 110 -7.44 15.53 16.13
C PRO A 110 -8.45 15.78 15.00
N GLU A 111 -9.43 14.89 14.84
CA GLU A 111 -10.38 14.82 13.70
C GLU A 111 -11.18 16.10 13.40
N GLN A 112 -11.13 17.14 14.23
CA GLN A 112 -11.88 18.37 14.05
C GLN A 112 -10.97 19.60 14.14
N LEU A 113 -10.52 20.10 12.99
CA LEU A 113 -10.13 21.51 12.87
C LEU A 113 -11.42 22.33 12.74
N LEU A 114 -12.03 22.66 13.88
CA LEU A 114 -13.08 23.67 13.96
C LEU A 114 -12.51 25.01 13.47
N LEU A 115 -12.79 25.36 12.21
CA LEU A 115 -12.70 26.74 11.74
C LEU A 115 -13.79 27.54 12.45
N MET A 116 -13.52 28.00 13.66
CA MET A 116 -14.32 29.04 14.27
C MET A 116 -13.94 30.35 13.56
N PRO A 117 -14.88 31.03 12.86
CA PRO A 117 -14.71 32.46 12.67
C PRO A 117 -14.83 33.06 14.06
N SER A 118 -13.72 33.52 14.64
CA SER A 118 -13.77 34.34 15.84
C SER A 118 -14.54 35.61 15.47
N ALA A 119 -15.84 35.61 15.74
CA ALA A 119 -16.71 36.76 15.64
C ALA A 119 -16.15 37.83 16.58
N MET A 120 -15.43 38.78 16.00
CA MET A 120 -15.00 40.01 16.65
C MET A 120 -16.27 40.78 17.00
N THR A 121 -16.70 40.66 18.26
CA THR A 121 -17.87 41.38 18.77
C THR A 121 -17.47 42.84 19.00
N PHE A 122 -17.80 43.69 18.03
CA PHE A 122 -17.73 45.14 18.21
C PHE A 122 -18.88 45.58 19.12
N LYS A 123 -18.53 45.96 20.35
CA LYS A 123 -19.44 46.59 21.30
C LYS A 123 -19.62 48.06 20.89
N SER A 124 -20.77 48.42 20.30
CA SER A 124 -21.23 49.80 20.27
C SER A 124 -22.53 49.94 21.07
N GLY A 125 -22.46 50.72 22.14
CA GLY A 125 -23.64 51.19 22.86
C GLY A 125 -24.42 52.20 22.01
N GLY A 126 -25.74 52.21 22.18
CA GLY A 126 -26.62 53.20 21.55
C GLY A 126 -28.08 52.75 21.55
N SER A 127 -28.81 53.28 22.54
CA SER A 127 -30.26 53.29 22.81
C SER A 127 -31.26 52.75 21.76
N PRO A 128 -32.33 52.03 22.17
CA PRO A 128 -33.35 51.50 21.27
C PRO A 128 -34.42 52.55 20.94
N THR A 129 -34.46 53.03 19.69
CA THR A 129 -35.62 53.75 19.15
C THR A 129 -36.50 52.80 18.36
N ARG A 130 -37.64 52.51 18.96
CA ARG A 130 -38.78 51.72 18.49
C ARG A 130 -39.45 52.39 17.29
N ILE A 131 -39.58 51.67 16.17
CA ILE A 131 -40.49 52.05 15.07
C ILE A 131 -41.42 50.88 14.78
N SER A 132 -42.69 51.12 15.09
CA SER A 132 -43.84 50.30 14.74
C SER A 132 -44.22 50.62 13.29
N VAL A 133 -44.45 49.60 12.46
CA VAL A 133 -45.13 49.79 11.17
C VAL A 133 -46.40 48.94 11.18
N ARG A 134 -47.46 49.62 10.77
CA ARG A 134 -48.86 49.22 10.68
C ARG A 134 -49.11 48.46 9.39
#